data_AF-A0A8H5SMD0-F1
#
_entry.id   AF-A0A8H5SMD0-F1
#
_cell.length_a   1.000
_cell.length_b   1.000
_cell.length_c   1.000
_cell.angle_alpha   90.00
_cell.angle_beta   90.00
_cell.angle_gamma   90.00
#
_symmetry.space_group_name_H-M   'P 1'
#
loop_
_entity.id
_entity.type
_entity.pdbx_description
1 polymer ?
#
loop_
_entity_poly.entity_id
_entity_poly.type
_entity_poly.pdbx_seq_one_letter_code
_entity_poly.pdbx_strand_id
1 'polypeptide(L)'
;ATKDLSDQTHGDAEFGQAHMRKLLGRLNHSQEVLNKGSRMLESSRAQAQESSQAQNDADGWLHIKAIAERNSVVKEQIQANYAARQKELNRGSETTHTLPIFLVSSDAFWHWKKTASPYKGYPSIEATGVPAVEKWLLEATLRKRERHLDDLLGKYHNLMNLMRIYSQEKGRDADFGITRSSVEDALTPIHQNAAADLTMQLSIVSAEMDLLDPLANREMAIERFVADATSVARNWSRKYPDDERSGKMASGAYAANMRRGGESYTSKCNDGPIHYCWNEVLTTQYLRFISREFDEDMNQKMRQIETQAVEAFKHGWQHYPDKIENAIRQKFPNLELSFNNLILMMSNVERMSTTKIRNVFERLSSNASQITEDATSYIGGQMRPIFDAGLEIVGTGSYAKRVAHNVSGVTRRGPTMGAGVQDESHAMLKERLNNAKIELNQVVREAIQSVKQQVSLLIDNLMDNCPADNALKVQKIELQRQIRVHLGEWEQAWQQQETGQGVTNPGPNPPQLEAVKGLDEIGDSDDDSEDNLDDPFEIFENDSME
;
A
#
# COMPACT_ATOMS: atom_id res chain seq x y z
N ALA A 1 11.02 121.32 23.27
CA ALA A 1 12.09 121.00 24.23
C ALA A 1 12.34 119.51 24.17
N THR A 2 13.52 119.12 23.67
CA THR A 2 14.05 117.75 23.59
C THR A 2 14.93 117.50 24.82
N LYS A 3 14.58 116.52 25.65
CA LYS A 3 15.51 115.78 26.52
C LYS A 3 14.71 114.70 27.26
N ASP A 4 14.95 113.44 26.89
CA ASP A 4 15.01 112.27 27.79
C ASP A 4 15.02 111.01 26.93
N LEU A 5 16.22 110.52 26.59
CA LEU A 5 16.43 109.32 25.78
C LEU A 5 17.58 108.43 26.28
N SER A 6 18.23 108.74 27.42
CA SER A 6 19.38 107.94 27.89
C SER A 6 19.02 106.84 28.91
N ASP A 7 17.96 106.99 29.71
CA ASP A 7 17.64 106.03 30.79
C ASP A 7 16.82 104.80 30.34
N GLN A 8 16.32 104.78 29.11
CA GLN A 8 15.55 103.64 28.59
C GLN A 8 16.42 102.47 28.10
N THR A 9 17.71 102.68 27.83
CA THR A 9 18.53 101.69 27.10
C THR A 9 19.20 100.62 27.99
N HIS A 10 19.32 100.83 29.31
CA HIS A 10 19.90 99.83 30.23
C HIS A 10 18.86 98.85 30.81
N GLY A 11 17.62 99.29 31.03
CA GLY A 11 16.52 98.41 31.46
C GLY A 11 16.12 97.38 30.39
N ASP A 12 16.27 97.73 29.11
CA ASP A 12 15.91 96.86 27.98
C ASP A 12 16.89 95.69 27.77
N ALA A 13 18.17 95.85 28.13
CA ALA A 13 19.19 94.81 27.95
C ALA A 13 19.11 93.69 29.02
N GLU A 14 18.90 94.03 30.28
CA GLU A 14 18.66 93.05 31.36
C GLU A 14 17.32 92.33 31.19
N PHE A 15 16.28 93.07 30.76
CA PHE A 15 14.99 92.48 30.43
C PHE A 15 15.10 91.47 29.28
N GLY A 16 15.88 91.80 28.23
CA GLY A 16 16.18 90.91 27.13
C GLY A 16 16.92 89.62 27.54
N GLN A 17 17.92 89.72 28.43
CA GLN A 17 18.64 88.52 28.94
C GLN A 17 17.77 87.64 29.83
N ALA A 18 16.97 88.23 30.72
CA ALA A 18 16.03 87.49 31.56
C ALA A 18 14.96 86.78 30.72
N HIS A 19 14.45 87.44 29.68
CA HIS A 19 13.50 86.86 28.73
C HIS A 19 14.12 85.70 27.94
N MET A 20 15.36 85.85 27.44
CA MET A 20 16.08 84.78 26.73
C MET A 20 16.36 83.56 27.61
N ARG A 21 16.76 83.74 28.88
CA ARG A 21 16.91 82.62 29.83
C ARG A 21 15.59 81.89 30.08
N LYS A 22 14.48 82.63 30.18
CA LYS A 22 13.14 82.05 30.32
C LYS A 22 12.70 81.27 29.08
N LEU A 23 13.02 81.75 27.88
CA LEU A 23 12.78 81.04 26.63
C LEU A 23 13.64 79.78 26.51
N LEU A 24 14.93 79.84 26.85
CA LEU A 24 15.81 78.67 26.86
C LEU A 24 15.37 77.63 27.88
N GLY A 25 14.94 78.05 29.07
CA GLY A 25 14.35 77.16 30.07
C GLY A 25 13.07 76.47 29.57
N ARG A 26 12.21 77.20 28.85
CA ARG A 26 11.02 76.63 28.20
C ARG A 26 11.37 75.67 27.06
N LEU A 27 12.38 76.01 26.25
CA LEU A 27 12.87 75.15 25.16
C LEU A 27 13.44 73.85 25.71
N ASN A 28 14.30 73.91 26.73
CA ASN A 28 14.88 72.73 27.37
C ASN A 28 13.79 71.87 28.03
N HIS A 29 12.83 72.48 28.73
CA HIS A 29 11.69 71.76 29.29
C HIS A 29 10.84 71.09 28.20
N SER A 30 10.59 71.78 27.09
CA SER A 30 9.89 71.21 25.93
C SER A 30 10.67 70.05 25.31
N GLN A 31 11.99 70.16 25.22
CA GLN A 31 12.87 69.12 24.71
C GLN A 31 12.87 67.87 25.62
N GLU A 32 12.89 68.07 26.94
CA GLU A 32 12.79 66.97 27.92
C GLU A 32 11.44 66.26 27.84
N VAL A 33 10.34 67.02 27.71
CA VAL A 33 8.99 66.47 27.53
C VAL A 33 8.89 65.67 26.23
N LEU A 34 9.44 66.19 25.12
CA LEU A 34 9.49 65.47 23.85
C LEU A 34 10.34 64.20 23.95
N ASN A 35 11.53 64.27 24.54
CA ASN A 35 12.40 63.11 24.73
C ASN A 35 11.78 62.05 25.66
N LYS A 36 10.98 62.46 26.65
CA LYS A 36 10.19 61.55 27.48
C LYS A 36 9.04 60.93 26.69
N GLY A 37 8.35 61.72 25.88
CA GLY A 37 7.29 61.26 24.98
C GLY A 37 7.79 60.23 23.97
N SER A 38 8.93 60.48 23.32
CA SER A 38 9.56 59.54 22.38
C SER A 38 9.92 58.21 23.03
N ARG A 39 10.52 58.24 24.23
CA ARG A 39 10.83 57.02 25.00
C ARG A 39 9.57 56.23 25.39
N MET A 40 8.49 56.92 25.76
CA MET A 40 7.21 56.27 26.05
C MET A 40 6.58 55.65 24.79
N LEU A 41 6.68 56.31 23.64
CA LEU A 41 6.21 55.79 22.35
C LEU A 41 6.98 54.54 21.91
N GLU A 42 8.30 54.54 22.04
CA GLU A 42 9.14 53.36 21.77
C GLU A 42 8.79 52.20 22.69
N SER A 43 8.66 52.46 24.00
CA SER A 43 8.23 51.45 24.98
C SER A 43 6.84 50.90 24.67
N SER A 44 5.90 51.75 24.26
CA SER A 44 4.54 51.33 23.91
C SER A 44 4.50 50.52 22.61
N ARG A 45 5.33 50.85 21.61
CA ARG A 45 5.48 50.05 20.39
C ARG A 45 6.06 48.67 20.67
N ALA A 46 7.09 48.59 21.53
CA ALA A 46 7.66 47.31 21.94
C ALA A 46 6.61 46.43 22.66
N GLN A 47 5.83 47.02 23.58
CA GLN A 47 4.73 46.31 24.26
C GLN A 47 3.63 45.85 23.29
N ALA A 48 3.28 46.67 22.29
CA ALA A 48 2.29 46.29 21.28
C ALA A 48 2.78 45.11 20.42
N GLN A 49 4.06 45.09 20.04
CA GLN A 49 4.68 43.97 19.32
C GLN A 49 4.70 42.70 20.18
N GLU A 50 5.10 42.81 21.44
CA GLU A 50 5.13 41.68 22.37
C GLU A 50 3.72 41.11 22.60
N SER A 51 2.72 41.97 22.79
CA SER A 51 1.32 41.56 22.92
C SER A 51 0.78 40.89 21.66
N SER A 52 1.16 41.39 20.47
CA SER A 52 0.76 40.77 19.20
C SER A 52 1.39 39.39 19.01
N GLN A 53 2.67 39.23 19.40
CA GLN A 53 3.33 37.93 19.34
C GLN A 53 2.69 36.94 20.31
N ALA A 54 2.44 37.37 21.56
CA ALA A 54 1.78 36.54 22.57
C ALA A 54 0.37 36.10 22.14
N GLN A 55 -0.38 36.97 21.45
CA GLN A 55 -1.69 36.63 20.91
C GLN A 55 -1.58 35.58 19.79
N ASN A 56 -0.62 35.73 18.87
CA ASN A 56 -0.39 34.74 17.80
C ASN A 56 0.03 33.38 18.38
N ASP A 57 0.87 33.38 19.41
CA ASP A 57 1.33 32.17 20.08
C ASP A 57 0.16 31.48 20.83
N ALA A 58 -0.69 32.25 21.50
CA ALA A 58 -1.89 31.75 22.17
C ALA A 58 -2.90 31.15 21.18
N ASP A 59 -3.14 31.83 20.05
CA ASP A 59 -3.99 31.32 18.97
C ASP A 59 -3.42 30.03 18.38
N GLY A 60 -2.11 29.98 18.16
CA GLY A 60 -1.41 28.77 17.74
C GLY A 60 -1.62 27.61 18.72
N TRP A 61 -1.46 27.87 20.03
CA TRP A 61 -1.63 26.87 21.08
C TRP A 61 -3.07 26.37 21.19
N LEU A 62 -4.06 27.27 21.11
CA LEU A 62 -5.47 26.91 21.10
C LEU A 62 -5.81 26.01 19.91
N HIS A 63 -5.27 26.31 18.72
CA HIS A 63 -5.44 25.46 17.55
C HIS A 63 -4.82 24.07 17.74
N ILE A 64 -3.60 23.99 18.28
CA ILE A 64 -2.96 22.70 18.60
C ILE A 64 -3.85 21.88 19.54
N LYS A 65 -4.38 22.51 20.59
CA LYS A 65 -5.25 21.83 21.57
C LYS A 65 -6.57 21.39 20.96
N ALA A 66 -7.23 22.24 20.17
CA ALA A 66 -8.47 21.88 19.50
C ALA A 66 -8.29 20.70 18.52
N ILE A 67 -7.19 20.69 17.76
CA ILE A 67 -6.85 19.58 16.86
C ILE A 67 -6.59 18.32 17.68
N ALA A 68 -5.80 18.40 18.76
CA ALA A 68 -5.46 17.26 19.60
C ALA A 68 -6.71 16.61 20.24
N GLU A 69 -7.64 17.41 20.76
CA GLU A 69 -8.88 16.93 21.35
C GLU A 69 -9.78 16.25 20.31
N ARG A 70 -10.03 16.91 19.17
CA ARG A 70 -10.80 16.32 18.05
C ARG A 70 -10.21 14.97 17.64
N ASN A 71 -8.89 14.94 17.49
CA ASN A 71 -8.14 13.77 17.10
C ASN A 71 -8.21 12.64 18.15
N SER A 72 -8.18 12.97 19.45
CA SER A 72 -8.35 12.00 20.52
C SER A 72 -9.72 11.32 20.46
N VAL A 73 -10.79 12.11 20.33
CA VAL A 73 -12.16 11.60 20.22
C VAL A 73 -12.32 10.69 19.01
N VAL A 74 -11.82 11.10 17.84
CA VAL A 74 -11.87 10.29 16.62
C VAL A 74 -11.09 8.99 16.81
N LYS A 75 -9.90 9.04 17.41
CA LYS A 75 -9.07 7.85 17.66
C LYS A 75 -9.77 6.87 18.60
N GLU A 76 -10.35 7.36 19.69
CA GLU A 76 -11.13 6.54 20.64
C GLU A 76 -12.32 5.88 19.96
N GLN A 77 -13.06 6.61 19.12
CA GLN A 77 -14.20 6.06 18.39
C GLN A 77 -13.77 4.94 17.43
N ILE A 78 -12.71 5.15 16.64
CA ILE A 78 -12.18 4.15 15.72
C ILE A 78 -11.68 2.92 16.51
N GLN A 79 -11.00 3.14 17.63
CA GLN A 79 -10.48 2.06 18.46
C GLN A 79 -11.61 1.24 19.10
N ALA A 80 -12.67 1.89 19.57
CA ALA A 80 -13.85 1.24 20.13
C ALA A 80 -14.59 0.41 19.06
N ASN A 81 -14.76 0.96 17.86
CA ASN A 81 -15.36 0.24 16.73
C ASN A 81 -14.51 -0.98 16.34
N TYR A 82 -13.18 -0.82 16.30
CA TYR A 82 -12.26 -1.93 16.05
C TYR A 82 -12.36 -3.01 17.13
N ALA A 83 -12.38 -2.62 18.40
CA ALA A 83 -12.51 -3.56 19.52
C ALA A 83 -13.85 -4.32 19.50
N ALA A 84 -14.95 -3.64 19.16
CA ALA A 84 -16.25 -4.27 18.97
C ALA A 84 -16.19 -5.31 17.84
N ARG A 85 -15.57 -4.97 16.71
CA ARG A 85 -15.38 -5.88 15.58
C ARG A 85 -14.50 -7.08 15.93
N GLN A 86 -13.41 -6.88 16.69
CA GLN A 86 -12.57 -8.00 17.15
C GLN A 86 -13.33 -8.95 18.08
N LYS A 87 -14.24 -8.44 18.92
CA LYS A 87 -15.11 -9.27 19.77
C LYS A 87 -16.09 -10.11 18.94
N GLU A 88 -16.67 -9.54 17.88
CA GLU A 88 -17.54 -10.29 16.95
C GLU A 88 -16.79 -11.44 16.27
N LEU A 89 -15.48 -11.27 16.03
CA LEU A 89 -14.58 -12.28 15.47
C LEU A 89 -13.98 -13.24 16.52
N ASN A 90 -14.49 -13.28 17.74
CA ASN A 90 -13.97 -14.08 18.87
C ASN A 90 -12.49 -13.84 19.24
N ARG A 91 -11.86 -12.77 18.76
CA ARG A 91 -10.46 -12.41 19.11
C ARG A 91 -10.32 -11.70 20.45
N GLY A 92 -11.40 -11.70 21.24
CA GLY A 92 -11.60 -10.85 22.43
C GLY A 92 -10.66 -11.08 23.61
N SER A 93 -9.85 -12.15 23.61
CA SER A 93 -8.84 -12.43 24.65
C SER A 93 -7.42 -12.61 24.13
N GLU A 94 -7.21 -12.79 22.82
CA GLU A 94 -5.92 -13.26 22.28
C GLU A 94 -5.06 -12.19 21.62
N THR A 95 -5.61 -10.99 21.36
CA THR A 95 -4.82 -9.93 20.69
C THR A 95 -4.89 -8.61 21.44
N THR A 96 -3.80 -8.27 22.13
CA THR A 96 -3.45 -6.90 22.56
C THR A 96 -3.10 -5.99 21.37
N HIS A 97 -3.54 -6.32 20.16
CA HIS A 97 -3.20 -5.59 18.95
C HIS A 97 -4.05 -4.32 18.86
N THR A 98 -3.40 -3.19 19.11
CA THR A 98 -4.02 -1.86 18.97
C THR A 98 -3.93 -1.45 17.50
N LEU A 99 -5.05 -1.11 16.87
CA LEU A 99 -5.07 -0.59 15.50
C LEU A 99 -4.19 0.67 15.43
N PRO A 100 -3.15 0.70 14.57
CA PRO A 100 -2.34 1.90 14.41
C PRO A 100 -3.17 2.96 13.68
N ILE A 101 -3.56 4.01 14.41
CA ILE A 101 -4.33 5.15 13.88
C ILE A 101 -3.39 6.35 13.80
N PHE A 102 -3.16 6.84 12.58
CA PHE A 102 -2.33 8.01 12.32
C PHE A 102 -3.21 9.18 11.88
N LEU A 103 -3.04 10.31 12.56
CA LEU A 103 -3.76 11.54 12.26
C LEU A 103 -2.79 12.43 11.50
N VAL A 104 -3.09 12.68 10.23
CA VAL A 104 -2.18 13.36 9.31
C VAL A 104 -2.76 14.67 8.79
N SER A 105 -1.88 15.63 8.55
CA SER A 105 -2.19 16.83 7.76
C SER A 105 -1.21 16.97 6.61
N SER A 106 -1.66 16.57 5.43
CA SER A 106 -0.88 16.70 4.19
C SER A 106 -0.57 18.16 3.87
N ASP A 107 -1.52 19.07 4.08
CA ASP A 107 -1.33 20.50 3.84
C ASP A 107 -0.23 21.09 4.74
N ALA A 108 -0.27 20.77 6.04
CA ALA A 108 0.75 21.22 6.98
C ALA A 108 2.13 20.65 6.63
N PHE A 109 2.20 19.38 6.22
CA PHE A 109 3.43 18.75 5.79
C PHE A 109 4.03 19.41 4.54
N TRP A 110 3.22 19.63 3.50
CA TRP A 110 3.69 20.26 2.27
C TRP A 110 4.05 21.73 2.47
N HIS A 111 3.33 22.46 3.34
CA HIS A 111 3.73 23.80 3.74
C HIS A 111 5.13 23.78 4.36
N TRP A 112 5.34 22.95 5.39
CA TRP A 112 6.65 22.77 6.03
C TRP A 112 7.75 22.43 5.04
N LYS A 113 7.50 21.53 4.08
CA LYS A 113 8.47 21.15 3.05
C LYS A 113 8.83 22.30 2.10
N LYS A 114 7.89 23.19 1.80
CA LYS A 114 8.09 24.31 0.87
C LYS A 114 8.72 25.52 1.54
N THR A 115 8.27 25.89 2.74
CA THR A 115 8.62 27.16 3.39
C THR A 115 9.58 27.00 4.57
N ALA A 116 9.79 25.77 5.06
CA ALA A 116 10.53 25.47 6.29
C ALA A 116 10.01 26.25 7.52
N SER A 117 8.75 26.70 7.49
CA SER A 117 8.10 27.47 8.55
C SER A 117 6.95 26.70 9.20
N PRO A 118 6.66 26.95 10.49
CA PRO A 118 5.49 26.38 11.17
C PRO A 118 4.18 26.67 10.45
N TYR A 119 3.35 25.64 10.31
CA TYR A 119 1.96 25.79 9.89
C TYR A 119 1.06 25.92 11.13
N LYS A 120 -0.01 26.73 11.05
CA LYS A 120 -0.89 27.00 12.19
C LYS A 120 -1.46 25.68 12.75
N GLY A 121 -1.23 25.40 14.03
CA GLY A 121 -1.61 24.15 14.68
C GLY A 121 -0.59 23.00 14.58
N TYR A 122 0.53 23.20 13.87
CA TYR A 122 1.56 22.19 13.60
C TYR A 122 2.97 22.80 13.75
N PRO A 123 3.49 22.85 15.00
CA PRO A 123 4.73 23.55 15.33
C PRO A 123 5.99 22.86 14.82
N SER A 124 5.90 21.63 14.33
CA SER A 124 7.01 20.88 13.75
C SER A 124 6.52 19.95 12.65
N ILE A 125 7.45 19.42 11.84
CA ILE A 125 7.14 18.43 10.81
C ILE A 125 6.64 17.11 11.43
N GLU A 126 7.12 16.73 12.61
CA GLU A 126 6.68 15.54 13.33
C GLU A 126 5.22 15.66 13.77
N ALA A 127 4.79 16.87 14.15
CA ALA A 127 3.41 17.13 14.54
C ALA A 127 2.41 16.91 13.40
N THR A 128 2.85 16.92 12.14
CA THR A 128 1.98 16.68 10.97
C THR A 128 1.51 15.23 10.86
N GLY A 129 2.12 14.30 11.60
CA GLY A 129 1.81 12.87 11.58
C GLY A 129 2.35 12.10 10.38
N VAL A 130 2.75 12.78 9.29
CA VAL A 130 3.28 12.13 8.08
C VAL A 130 4.56 11.33 8.35
N PRO A 131 5.55 11.82 9.12
CA PRO A 131 6.74 11.03 9.44
C PRO A 131 6.43 9.74 10.22
N ALA A 132 5.40 9.74 11.07
CA ALA A 132 4.98 8.55 11.80
C ALA A 132 4.35 7.50 10.86
N VAL A 133 3.55 7.96 9.88
CA VAL A 133 3.01 7.09 8.83
C VAL A 133 4.13 6.50 7.98
N GLU A 134 5.10 7.31 7.58
CA GLU A 134 6.26 6.87 6.80
C GLU A 134 7.04 5.76 7.52
N LYS A 135 7.36 5.98 8.80
CA LYS A 135 8.04 4.98 9.64
C LYS A 135 7.23 3.69 9.73
N TRP A 136 5.93 3.79 9.99
CA TRP A 136 5.06 2.62 10.06
C TRP A 136 4.97 1.87 8.74
N LEU A 137 4.86 2.57 7.60
CA LEU A 137 4.85 1.95 6.27
C LEU A 137 6.16 1.21 6.00
N LEU A 138 7.29 1.79 6.40
CA LEU A 138 8.59 1.14 6.26
C LEU A 138 8.65 -0.14 7.09
N GLU A 139 8.28 -0.08 8.37
CA GLU A 139 8.25 -1.23 9.27
C GLU A 139 7.26 -2.31 8.80
N ALA A 140 6.07 -1.91 8.36
CA ALA A 140 5.02 -2.81 7.88
C ALA A 140 5.40 -3.52 6.56
N THR A 141 6.22 -2.86 5.71
CA THR A 141 6.67 -3.44 4.44
C THR A 141 8.03 -4.14 4.52
N LEU A 142 8.78 -3.96 5.61
CA LEU A 142 10.15 -4.46 5.76
C LEU A 142 10.24 -5.97 5.51
N ARG A 143 9.38 -6.77 6.15
CA ARG A 143 9.36 -8.23 5.97
C ARG A 143 9.08 -8.67 4.52
N LYS A 144 8.26 -7.90 3.78
CA LYS A 144 7.99 -8.18 2.36
C LYS A 144 9.20 -7.81 1.51
N ARG A 145 9.86 -6.68 1.81
CA ARG A 145 11.08 -6.24 1.14
C ARG A 145 12.25 -7.21 1.38
N GLU A 146 12.44 -7.66 2.61
CA GLU A 146 13.44 -8.67 2.97
C GLU A 146 13.21 -9.97 2.20
N ARG A 147 11.97 -10.48 2.15
CA ARG A 147 11.66 -11.68 1.37
C ARG A 147 11.87 -11.51 -0.13
N HIS A 148 11.52 -10.35 -0.68
CA HIS A 148 11.80 -10.05 -2.09
C HIS A 148 13.31 -10.02 -2.36
N LEU A 149 14.07 -9.40 -1.46
CA LEU A 149 15.53 -9.39 -1.52
C LEU A 149 16.10 -10.80 -1.42
N ASP A 150 15.59 -11.64 -0.52
CA ASP A 150 16.00 -13.04 -0.37
C ASP A 150 15.74 -13.86 -1.64
N ASP A 151 14.60 -13.68 -2.31
CA ASP A 151 14.28 -14.33 -3.59
C ASP A 151 15.25 -13.89 -4.69
N LEU A 152 15.51 -12.58 -4.79
CA LEU A 152 16.42 -12.00 -5.76
C LEU A 152 17.88 -12.43 -5.52
N LEU A 153 18.34 -12.40 -4.26
CA LEU A 153 19.64 -12.93 -3.85
C LEU A 153 19.73 -14.44 -4.09
N GLY A 154 18.66 -15.20 -3.87
CA GLY A 154 18.59 -16.63 -4.19
C GLY A 154 18.80 -16.90 -5.68
N LYS A 155 18.21 -16.08 -6.56
CA LYS A 155 18.41 -16.15 -8.01
C LYS A 155 19.85 -15.81 -8.42
N TYR A 156 20.42 -14.73 -7.87
CA TYR A 156 21.82 -14.37 -8.14
C TYR A 156 22.80 -15.44 -7.61
N HIS A 157 22.54 -15.98 -6.43
CA HIS A 157 23.35 -17.06 -5.86
C HIS A 157 23.26 -18.32 -6.72
N ASN A 158 22.06 -18.67 -7.23
CA ASN A 158 21.90 -19.76 -8.18
C ASN A 158 22.71 -19.52 -9.47
N LEU A 159 22.64 -18.31 -10.04
CA LEU A 159 23.42 -17.96 -11.23
C LEU A 159 24.94 -18.04 -10.95
N MET A 160 25.40 -17.51 -9.82
CA MET A 160 26.80 -17.61 -9.40
C MET A 160 27.23 -19.07 -9.27
N ASN A 161 26.39 -19.91 -8.69
CA ASN A 161 26.63 -21.35 -8.58
C ASN A 161 26.77 -22.03 -9.95
N LEU A 162 25.92 -21.68 -10.92
CA LEU A 162 26.05 -22.16 -12.30
C LEU A 162 27.35 -21.67 -12.95
N MET A 163 27.75 -20.41 -12.75
CA MET A 163 29.02 -19.89 -13.26
C MET A 163 30.23 -20.57 -12.61
N ARG A 164 30.15 -20.88 -11.30
CA ARG A 164 31.18 -21.65 -10.59
C ARG A 164 31.32 -23.05 -11.19
N ILE A 165 30.22 -23.75 -11.44
CA ILE A 165 30.24 -25.07 -12.11
C ILE A 165 30.89 -24.95 -13.50
N TYR A 166 30.46 -23.98 -14.31
CA TYR A 166 30.98 -23.79 -15.66
C TYR A 166 32.47 -23.46 -15.72
N SER A 167 32.95 -22.69 -14.75
CA SER A 167 34.31 -22.19 -14.73
C SER A 167 35.28 -23.06 -13.93
N GLN A 168 34.84 -24.21 -13.39
CA GLN A 168 35.73 -25.13 -12.67
C GLN A 168 36.81 -25.72 -13.57
N GLU A 169 38.04 -25.74 -13.04
CA GLU A 169 39.22 -26.23 -13.75
C GLU A 169 39.42 -27.75 -13.62
N LYS A 170 38.78 -28.34 -12.60
CA LYS A 170 38.83 -29.78 -12.28
C LYS A 170 37.82 -30.49 -13.19
N GLY A 171 38.33 -31.30 -14.11
CA GLY A 171 37.59 -31.83 -15.26
C GLY A 171 38.39 -31.74 -16.56
N ARG A 172 39.55 -31.05 -16.55
CA ARG A 172 40.52 -31.11 -17.64
C ARG A 172 40.97 -32.56 -17.88
N ASP A 173 40.49 -33.11 -18.99
CA ASP A 173 41.04 -34.27 -19.69
C ASP A 173 41.00 -35.62 -18.93
N ALA A 174 40.10 -35.81 -17.97
CA ALA A 174 39.86 -37.12 -17.37
C ALA A 174 38.81 -37.88 -18.19
N ASP A 175 39.24 -38.86 -18.98
CA ASP A 175 38.33 -39.87 -19.52
C ASP A 175 37.83 -40.73 -18.36
N PHE A 176 36.62 -40.43 -17.90
CA PHE A 176 35.98 -41.17 -16.82
C PHE A 176 35.41 -42.52 -17.29
N GLY A 177 35.43 -42.81 -18.60
CA GLY A 177 34.78 -44.00 -19.18
C GLY A 177 33.26 -44.01 -18.99
N ILE A 178 32.66 -42.85 -18.75
CA ILE A 178 31.26 -42.65 -18.35
C ILE A 178 30.62 -41.66 -19.33
N THR A 179 29.40 -41.94 -19.77
CA THR A 179 28.64 -41.08 -20.69
C THR A 179 27.60 -40.24 -19.95
N ARG A 180 27.20 -39.11 -20.52
CA ARG A 180 26.19 -38.22 -19.93
C ARG A 180 24.89 -38.97 -19.64
N SER A 181 24.42 -39.72 -20.64
CA SER A 181 23.25 -40.59 -20.51
C SER A 181 23.39 -41.52 -19.32
N SER A 182 24.54 -42.17 -19.12
CA SER A 182 24.70 -43.13 -18.02
C SER A 182 24.50 -42.50 -16.63
N VAL A 183 24.97 -41.25 -16.43
CA VAL A 183 24.78 -40.54 -15.15
C VAL A 183 23.34 -40.04 -15.01
N GLU A 184 22.78 -39.42 -16.06
CA GLU A 184 21.41 -38.93 -16.06
C GLU A 184 20.38 -40.07 -15.87
N ASP A 185 20.59 -41.21 -16.53
CA ASP A 185 19.77 -42.42 -16.41
C ASP A 185 19.85 -43.01 -15.00
N ALA A 186 21.04 -43.00 -14.39
CA ALA A 186 21.24 -43.49 -13.04
C ALA A 186 20.57 -42.60 -11.96
N LEU A 187 20.49 -41.29 -12.19
CA LEU A 187 19.87 -40.33 -11.28
C LEU A 187 18.38 -40.11 -11.54
N THR A 188 17.89 -40.40 -12.75
CA THR A 188 16.48 -40.31 -13.14
C THR A 188 15.51 -40.93 -12.13
N PRO A 189 15.67 -42.19 -11.67
CA PRO A 189 14.76 -42.77 -10.67
C PRO A 189 14.80 -42.03 -9.34
N ILE A 190 15.94 -41.44 -8.96
CA ILE A 190 16.07 -40.66 -7.72
C ILE A 190 15.29 -39.35 -7.84
N HIS A 191 15.43 -38.66 -8.96
CA HIS A 191 14.66 -37.44 -9.26
C HIS A 191 13.15 -37.72 -9.30
N GLN A 192 12.74 -38.81 -9.93
CA GLN A 192 11.33 -39.21 -10.03
C GLN A 192 10.74 -39.56 -8.65
N ASN A 193 11.46 -40.36 -7.85
CA ASN A 193 11.03 -40.71 -6.51
C ASN A 193 10.94 -39.46 -5.62
N ALA A 194 11.95 -38.58 -5.65
CA ALA A 194 11.90 -37.34 -4.88
C ALA A 194 10.74 -36.43 -5.32
N ALA A 195 10.48 -36.32 -6.63
CA ALA A 195 9.34 -35.56 -7.14
C ALA A 195 8.00 -36.15 -6.65
N ALA A 196 7.86 -37.48 -6.72
CA ALA A 196 6.67 -38.19 -6.26
C ALA A 196 6.46 -38.03 -4.74
N ASP A 197 7.51 -38.21 -3.94
CA ASP A 197 7.48 -38.06 -2.48
C ASP A 197 7.08 -36.62 -2.10
N LEU A 198 7.74 -35.61 -2.67
CA LEU A 198 7.43 -34.19 -2.41
C LEU A 198 6.01 -33.82 -2.85
N THR A 199 5.58 -34.29 -4.02
CA THR A 199 4.22 -34.05 -4.52
C THR A 199 3.19 -34.70 -3.61
N MET A 200 3.42 -35.94 -3.15
CA MET A 200 2.55 -36.63 -2.21
C MET A 200 2.44 -35.88 -0.89
N GLN A 201 3.58 -35.47 -0.30
CA GLN A 201 3.61 -34.73 0.97
C GLN A 201 2.87 -33.40 0.88
N LEU A 202 3.11 -32.60 -0.17
CA LEU A 202 2.38 -31.37 -0.39
C LEU A 202 0.90 -31.62 -0.70
N SER A 203 0.57 -32.70 -1.42
CA SER A 203 -0.82 -33.05 -1.73
C SER A 203 -1.61 -33.36 -0.45
N ILE A 204 -1.01 -34.08 0.51
CA ILE A 204 -1.61 -34.37 1.82
C ILE A 204 -1.95 -33.08 2.56
N VAL A 205 -0.98 -32.17 2.70
CA VAL A 205 -1.22 -30.89 3.38
C VAL A 205 -2.22 -30.03 2.61
N SER A 206 -2.13 -30.02 1.27
CA SER A 206 -3.05 -29.25 0.43
C SER A 206 -4.48 -29.80 0.44
N ALA A 207 -4.69 -31.06 0.82
CA ALA A 207 -6.02 -31.62 1.01
C ALA A 207 -6.72 -30.99 2.23
N GLU A 208 -5.97 -30.48 3.21
CA GLU A 208 -6.57 -29.70 4.32
C GLU A 208 -7.23 -28.41 3.82
N MET A 209 -6.82 -27.88 2.66
CA MET A 209 -7.50 -26.75 2.03
C MET A 209 -8.93 -27.09 1.58
N ASP A 210 -9.25 -28.36 1.30
CA ASP A 210 -10.62 -28.78 0.96
C ASP A 210 -11.56 -28.77 2.16
N LEU A 211 -11.00 -28.75 3.38
CA LEU A 211 -11.75 -28.73 4.62
C LEU A 211 -12.11 -27.29 5.04
N LEU A 212 -11.59 -26.29 4.34
CA LEU A 212 -11.93 -24.89 4.57
C LEU A 212 -13.29 -24.58 3.93
N ASP A 213 -14.24 -24.14 4.76
CA ASP A 213 -15.55 -23.70 4.32
C ASP A 213 -15.91 -22.36 5.00
N PRO A 214 -15.25 -21.26 4.58
CA PRO A 214 -15.51 -19.94 5.14
C PRO A 214 -16.93 -19.42 4.83
N LEU A 215 -17.71 -20.16 4.04
CA LEU A 215 -19.07 -19.81 3.62
C LEU A 215 -20.11 -20.82 4.11
N ALA A 216 -19.78 -21.69 5.08
CA ALA A 216 -20.61 -22.81 5.53
C ALA A 216 -22.04 -22.43 5.94
N ASN A 217 -22.23 -21.26 6.55
CA ASN A 217 -23.52 -20.81 7.08
C ASN A 217 -24.45 -20.19 6.01
N ARG A 218 -24.58 -20.86 4.87
CA ARG A 218 -25.31 -20.40 3.67
C ARG A 218 -26.72 -19.89 3.96
N GLU A 219 -27.55 -20.74 4.57
CA GLU A 219 -28.98 -20.42 4.77
C GLU A 219 -29.14 -19.17 5.65
N MET A 220 -28.40 -19.13 6.75
CA MET A 220 -28.46 -18.01 7.69
C MET A 220 -27.89 -16.71 7.08
N ALA A 221 -26.86 -16.79 6.25
CA ALA A 221 -26.32 -15.65 5.51
C ALA A 221 -27.36 -15.04 4.56
N ILE A 222 -28.07 -15.91 3.83
CA ILE A 222 -29.13 -15.49 2.90
C ILE A 222 -30.32 -14.90 3.66
N GLU A 223 -30.79 -15.57 4.72
CA GLU A 223 -31.90 -15.08 5.54
C GLU A 223 -31.62 -13.70 6.13
N ARG A 224 -30.41 -13.48 6.66
CA ARG A 224 -29.99 -12.18 7.21
C ARG A 224 -29.85 -11.12 6.13
N PHE A 225 -29.23 -11.47 5.00
CA PHE A 225 -29.17 -10.56 3.85
C PHE A 225 -30.58 -10.11 3.44
N VAL A 226 -31.54 -11.02 3.32
CA VAL A 226 -32.93 -10.69 2.94
C VAL A 226 -33.61 -9.80 3.98
N ALA A 227 -33.44 -10.10 5.27
CA ALA A 227 -34.02 -9.32 6.36
C ALA A 227 -33.53 -7.86 6.33
N ASP A 228 -32.23 -7.66 6.10
CA ASP A 228 -31.60 -6.34 6.18
C ASP A 228 -31.65 -5.56 4.86
N ALA A 229 -31.63 -6.25 3.71
CA ALA A 229 -31.65 -5.65 2.38
C ALA A 229 -32.80 -4.67 2.17
N THR A 230 -34.00 -5.04 2.66
CA THR A 230 -35.18 -4.17 2.55
C THR A 230 -35.03 -2.90 3.41
N SER A 231 -34.43 -3.02 4.59
CA SER A 231 -34.17 -1.87 5.48
C SER A 231 -33.14 -0.92 4.85
N VAL A 232 -32.03 -1.48 4.34
CA VAL A 232 -30.99 -0.74 3.62
C VAL A 232 -31.58 0.02 2.43
N ALA A 233 -32.38 -0.64 1.60
CA ALA A 233 -33.00 -0.01 0.43
C ALA A 233 -33.94 1.15 0.80
N ARG A 234 -34.66 1.06 1.93
CA ARG A 234 -35.48 2.17 2.44
C ARG A 234 -34.62 3.36 2.84
N ASN A 235 -33.48 3.09 3.47
CA ASN A 235 -32.57 4.11 3.98
C ASN A 235 -31.82 4.87 2.87
N TRP A 236 -31.73 4.35 1.64
CA TRP A 236 -31.18 5.08 0.50
C TRP A 236 -31.90 6.40 0.19
N SER A 237 -33.15 6.57 0.64
CA SER A 237 -33.88 7.83 0.49
C SER A 237 -33.47 8.91 1.50
N ARG A 238 -32.64 8.59 2.50
CA ARG A 238 -32.15 9.52 3.53
C ARG A 238 -30.87 10.24 3.08
N LYS A 239 -30.66 11.46 3.56
CA LYS A 239 -29.44 12.24 3.34
C LYS A 239 -28.21 11.52 3.93
N TYR A 240 -28.35 11.00 5.16
CA TYR A 240 -27.41 10.11 5.83
C TYR A 240 -28.10 8.76 6.10
N PRO A 241 -27.80 7.71 5.31
CA PRO A 241 -28.50 6.41 5.42
C PRO A 241 -28.41 5.75 6.79
N ASP A 242 -27.31 5.97 7.52
CA ASP A 242 -27.04 5.39 8.84
C ASP A 242 -27.69 6.17 10.00
N ASP A 243 -28.18 7.39 9.77
CA ASP A 243 -28.87 8.20 10.78
C ASP A 243 -30.38 8.15 10.56
N GLU A 244 -31.10 7.51 11.50
CA GLU A 244 -32.56 7.44 11.46
C GLU A 244 -33.24 8.80 11.57
N ARG A 245 -32.56 9.80 12.13
CA ARG A 245 -33.06 11.17 12.27
C ARG A 245 -32.75 12.03 11.05
N SER A 246 -31.99 11.50 10.09
CA SER A 246 -31.65 12.23 8.88
C SER A 246 -32.88 12.57 8.05
N GLY A 247 -32.90 13.80 7.52
CA GLY A 247 -33.83 14.21 6.47
C GLY A 247 -33.67 13.42 5.18
N LYS A 248 -34.53 13.72 4.20
CA LYS A 248 -34.53 13.05 2.89
C LYS A 248 -33.38 13.53 1.99
N MET A 249 -32.88 12.61 1.18
CA MET A 249 -31.95 12.90 0.08
C MET A 249 -32.68 13.71 -1.00
N ALA A 250 -31.97 14.66 -1.62
CA ALA A 250 -32.47 15.38 -2.79
C ALA A 250 -32.77 14.42 -3.95
N SER A 251 -33.86 14.67 -4.69
CA SER A 251 -34.30 13.81 -5.80
C SER A 251 -33.25 13.67 -6.90
N GLY A 252 -32.50 14.74 -7.18
CA GLY A 252 -31.40 14.73 -8.13
C GLY A 252 -30.25 13.81 -7.72
N ALA A 253 -29.88 13.83 -6.44
CA ALA A 253 -28.85 12.93 -5.89
C ALA A 253 -29.31 11.46 -5.91
N TYR A 254 -30.58 11.20 -5.59
CA TYR A 254 -31.14 9.85 -5.67
C TYR A 254 -31.12 9.30 -7.11
N ALA A 255 -31.54 10.11 -8.08
CA ALA A 255 -31.46 9.73 -9.50
C ALA A 255 -30.02 9.58 -9.99
N ALA A 256 -29.08 10.38 -9.49
CA ALA A 256 -27.66 10.28 -9.83
C ALA A 256 -27.02 8.98 -9.36
N ASN A 257 -27.40 8.48 -8.18
CA ASN A 257 -27.01 7.14 -7.69
C ASN A 257 -27.59 6.03 -8.59
N MET A 258 -28.88 6.11 -8.94
CA MET A 258 -29.53 5.13 -9.82
C MET A 258 -28.87 5.06 -11.21
N ARG A 259 -28.57 6.22 -11.84
CA ARG A 259 -27.89 6.27 -13.14
C ARG A 259 -26.49 5.67 -13.14
N ARG A 260 -25.85 5.63 -11.96
CA ARG A 260 -24.55 4.97 -11.74
C ARG A 260 -24.71 3.50 -11.34
N GLY A 261 -25.92 2.95 -11.41
CA GLY A 261 -26.18 1.58 -11.00
C GLY A 261 -25.94 1.31 -9.50
N GLY A 262 -25.97 2.35 -8.65
CA GLY A 262 -25.71 2.22 -7.21
C GLY A 262 -24.23 2.17 -6.82
N GLU A 263 -23.31 2.42 -7.77
CA GLU A 263 -21.87 2.58 -7.52
C GLU A 263 -21.57 3.89 -6.77
N SER A 264 -20.29 4.07 -6.40
CA SER A 264 -19.81 5.21 -5.62
C SER A 264 -20.20 6.56 -6.24
N TYR A 265 -20.83 7.41 -5.43
CA TYR A 265 -21.24 8.76 -5.82
C TYR A 265 -21.02 9.75 -4.68
N THR A 266 -20.32 10.84 -4.96
CA THR A 266 -20.14 11.95 -4.02
C THR A 266 -21.02 13.12 -4.41
N SER A 267 -22.03 13.41 -3.60
CA SER A 267 -22.88 14.59 -3.77
C SER A 267 -22.19 15.84 -3.23
N LYS A 268 -22.32 16.96 -3.95
CA LYS A 268 -21.89 18.27 -3.47
C LYS A 268 -23.03 18.85 -2.62
N CYS A 269 -22.85 18.93 -1.31
CA CYS A 269 -23.79 19.56 -0.39
C CYS A 269 -23.14 20.77 0.30
N ASN A 270 -23.94 21.75 0.71
CA ASN A 270 -23.46 22.94 1.42
C ASN A 270 -22.83 22.60 2.77
N ASP A 271 -23.23 21.47 3.38
CA ASP A 271 -22.69 20.95 4.64
C ASP A 271 -21.41 20.09 4.44
N GLY A 272 -20.89 20.03 3.20
CA GLY A 272 -19.76 19.20 2.81
C GLY A 272 -20.14 18.06 1.85
N PRO A 273 -19.17 17.45 1.16
CA PRO A 273 -19.42 16.34 0.25
C PRO A 273 -19.94 15.10 1.01
N ILE A 274 -21.01 14.48 0.51
CA ILE A 274 -21.56 13.23 1.06
C ILE A 274 -21.32 12.09 0.07
N HIS A 275 -20.71 11.01 0.54
CA HIS A 275 -20.39 9.82 -0.26
C HIS A 275 -21.46 8.72 -0.11
N TYR A 276 -21.85 8.12 -1.21
CA TYR A 276 -22.85 7.06 -1.29
C TYR A 276 -22.29 5.87 -2.07
N CYS A 277 -22.42 4.65 -1.54
CA CYS A 277 -22.06 3.39 -2.21
C CYS A 277 -23.17 2.34 -1.99
N TRP A 278 -24.29 2.45 -2.71
CA TRP A 278 -25.49 1.64 -2.42
C TRP A 278 -25.26 0.14 -2.56
N ASN A 279 -24.51 -0.29 -3.58
CA ASN A 279 -24.21 -1.71 -3.78
C ASN A 279 -23.32 -2.26 -2.67
N GLU A 280 -22.25 -1.55 -2.31
CA GLU A 280 -21.33 -1.94 -1.23
C GLU A 280 -22.03 -2.03 0.13
N VAL A 281 -22.90 -1.06 0.45
CA VAL A 281 -23.69 -1.08 1.70
C VAL A 281 -24.63 -2.28 1.75
N LEU A 282 -25.20 -2.67 0.61
CA LEU A 282 -26.04 -3.86 0.50
C LEU A 282 -25.22 -5.15 0.63
N THR A 283 -24.07 -5.25 -0.05
CA THR A 283 -23.14 -6.39 0.06
C THR A 283 -22.60 -6.55 1.48
N THR A 284 -22.34 -5.45 2.18
CA THR A 284 -21.82 -5.44 3.55
C THR A 284 -22.71 -6.24 4.51
N GLN A 285 -24.04 -6.30 4.28
CA GLN A 285 -24.94 -7.09 5.13
C GLN A 285 -24.65 -8.59 5.03
N TYR A 286 -24.34 -9.07 3.81
CA TYR A 286 -23.92 -10.44 3.58
C TYR A 286 -22.52 -10.70 4.15
N LEU A 287 -21.55 -9.83 3.85
CA LEU A 287 -20.16 -10.01 4.27
C LEU A 287 -19.98 -9.98 5.79
N ARG A 288 -20.74 -9.13 6.50
CA ARG A 288 -20.70 -9.09 7.97
C ARG A 288 -21.04 -10.45 8.57
N PHE A 289 -21.96 -11.18 7.97
CA PHE A 289 -22.41 -12.47 8.47
C PHE A 289 -21.36 -13.56 8.29
N ILE A 290 -20.72 -13.63 7.13
CA ILE A 290 -19.68 -14.65 6.85
C ILE A 290 -18.30 -14.28 7.41
N SER A 291 -18.10 -13.03 7.88
CA SER A 291 -16.77 -12.51 8.21
C SER A 291 -16.03 -13.27 9.29
N ARG A 292 -16.75 -13.95 10.20
CA ARG A 292 -16.13 -14.75 11.26
C ARG A 292 -15.55 -16.05 10.71
N GLU A 293 -16.37 -16.85 10.06
CA GLU A 293 -15.95 -18.11 9.42
C GLU A 293 -14.88 -17.85 8.37
N PHE A 294 -15.01 -16.75 7.64
CA PHE A 294 -14.00 -16.30 6.69
C PHE A 294 -12.67 -15.99 7.36
N ASP A 295 -12.66 -15.30 8.50
CA ASP A 295 -11.42 -15.03 9.23
C ASP A 295 -10.79 -16.31 9.80
N GLU A 296 -11.59 -17.17 10.41
CA GLU A 296 -11.13 -18.44 10.98
C GLU A 296 -10.47 -19.32 9.91
N ASP A 297 -11.12 -19.50 8.76
CA ASP A 297 -10.63 -20.41 7.73
C ASP A 297 -9.53 -19.78 6.86
N MET A 298 -9.76 -18.56 6.35
CA MET A 298 -8.85 -17.94 5.37
C MET A 298 -7.67 -17.18 6.00
N ASN A 299 -7.78 -16.73 7.24
CA ASN A 299 -6.69 -16.02 7.92
C ASN A 299 -6.01 -16.85 9.01
N GLN A 300 -6.71 -17.72 9.74
CA GLN A 300 -6.10 -18.48 10.83
C GLN A 300 -5.65 -19.87 10.38
N LYS A 301 -6.58 -20.73 9.95
CA LYS A 301 -6.27 -22.09 9.48
C LYS A 301 -5.35 -22.08 8.27
N MET A 302 -5.58 -21.18 7.31
CA MET A 302 -4.71 -21.05 6.14
C MET A 302 -3.23 -20.82 6.49
N ARG A 303 -2.93 -20.04 7.53
CA ARG A 303 -1.53 -19.83 7.99
C ARG A 303 -0.93 -21.08 8.64
N GLN A 304 -1.75 -21.91 9.27
CA GLN A 304 -1.31 -23.19 9.81
C GLN A 304 -0.96 -24.14 8.66
N ILE A 305 -1.83 -24.23 7.65
CA ILE A 305 -1.61 -25.02 6.43
C ILE A 305 -0.34 -24.53 5.69
N GLU A 306 -0.12 -23.21 5.59
CA GLU A 306 1.12 -22.65 5.00
C GLU A 306 2.36 -23.18 5.73
N THR A 307 2.36 -23.11 7.07
CA THR A 307 3.49 -23.54 7.90
C THR A 307 3.76 -25.03 7.69
N GLN A 308 2.72 -25.85 7.73
CA GLN A 308 2.79 -27.29 7.49
C GLN A 308 3.28 -27.60 6.07
N ALA A 309 2.86 -26.85 5.05
CA ALA A 309 3.29 -27.08 3.67
C ALA A 309 4.79 -26.80 3.50
N VAL A 310 5.30 -25.73 4.12
CA VAL A 310 6.73 -25.43 4.14
C VAL A 310 7.51 -26.54 4.86
N GLU A 311 7.02 -27.00 6.01
CA GLU A 311 7.66 -28.08 6.78
C GLU A 311 7.65 -29.42 6.04
N ALA A 312 6.52 -29.78 5.43
CA ALA A 312 6.37 -30.99 4.62
C ALA A 312 7.32 -30.99 3.43
N PHE A 313 7.48 -29.84 2.75
CA PHE A 313 8.46 -29.71 1.67
C PHE A 313 9.89 -29.91 2.19
N LYS A 314 10.27 -29.25 3.28
CA LYS A 314 11.61 -29.38 3.87
C LYS A 314 11.90 -30.82 4.28
N HIS A 315 10.95 -31.48 4.92
CA HIS A 315 11.09 -32.87 5.34
C HIS A 315 11.27 -33.81 4.14
N GLY A 316 10.46 -33.66 3.09
CA GLY A 316 10.62 -34.43 1.85
C GLY A 316 11.94 -34.12 1.13
N TRP A 317 12.45 -32.90 1.23
CA TRP A 317 13.71 -32.47 0.61
C TRP A 317 14.94 -32.99 1.33
N GLN A 318 14.89 -33.16 2.66
CA GLN A 318 16.04 -33.43 3.52
C GLN A 318 16.93 -34.60 3.04
N HIS A 319 16.32 -35.69 2.58
CA HIS A 319 17.05 -36.89 2.16
C HIS A 319 17.43 -36.91 0.68
N TYR A 320 16.96 -35.95 -0.10
CA TYR A 320 17.17 -35.93 -1.55
C TYR A 320 18.64 -35.66 -1.93
N PRO A 321 19.36 -34.68 -1.35
CA PRO A 321 20.79 -34.51 -1.58
C PRO A 321 21.60 -35.77 -1.26
N ASP A 322 21.36 -36.38 -0.10
CA ASP A 322 22.08 -37.60 0.34
C ASP A 322 21.84 -38.78 -0.60
N LYS A 323 20.62 -38.92 -1.16
CA LYS A 323 20.31 -39.96 -2.15
C LYS A 323 21.10 -39.75 -3.44
N ILE A 324 21.26 -38.50 -3.90
CA ILE A 324 22.10 -38.18 -5.06
C ILE A 324 23.57 -38.48 -4.75
N GLU A 325 24.09 -38.02 -3.61
CA GLU A 325 25.48 -38.26 -3.20
C GLU A 325 25.80 -39.75 -3.16
N ASN A 326 24.95 -40.54 -2.49
CA ASN A 326 25.14 -41.98 -2.37
C ASN A 326 25.09 -42.69 -3.72
N ALA A 327 24.22 -42.26 -4.64
CA ALA A 327 24.14 -42.84 -5.97
C ALA A 327 25.40 -42.54 -6.80
N ILE A 328 25.93 -41.31 -6.70
CA ILE A 328 27.19 -40.94 -7.33
C ILE A 328 28.35 -41.74 -6.71
N ARG A 329 28.46 -41.80 -5.37
CA ARG A 329 29.50 -42.58 -4.69
C ARG A 329 29.51 -44.05 -5.09
N GLN A 330 28.33 -44.67 -5.24
CA GLN A 330 28.21 -46.09 -5.56
C GLN A 330 28.43 -46.41 -7.04
N LYS A 331 27.87 -45.59 -7.95
CA LYS A 331 27.88 -45.89 -9.40
C LYS A 331 29.00 -45.19 -10.16
N PHE A 332 29.43 -44.01 -9.68
CA PHE A 332 30.41 -43.15 -10.33
C PHE A 332 31.38 -42.55 -9.30
N PRO A 333 32.14 -43.37 -8.55
CA PRO A 333 33.02 -42.89 -7.47
C PRO A 333 34.04 -41.84 -7.96
N ASN A 334 34.46 -41.93 -9.23
CA ASN A 334 35.37 -40.96 -9.84
C ASN A 334 34.78 -39.53 -9.95
N LEU A 335 33.46 -39.38 -9.85
CA LEU A 335 32.75 -38.09 -9.91
C LEU A 335 32.39 -37.53 -8.52
N GLU A 336 32.62 -38.28 -7.43
CA GLU A 336 32.18 -37.93 -6.08
C GLU A 336 32.64 -36.53 -5.65
N LEU A 337 33.93 -36.23 -5.79
CA LEU A 337 34.51 -34.93 -5.43
C LEU A 337 33.88 -33.76 -6.21
N SER A 338 33.48 -33.98 -7.46
CA SER A 338 32.85 -32.96 -8.30
C SER A 338 31.41 -32.67 -7.89
N PHE A 339 30.71 -33.67 -7.35
CA PHE A 339 29.32 -33.55 -6.90
C PHE A 339 29.17 -32.98 -5.48
N ASN A 340 30.21 -32.98 -4.63
CA ASN A 340 30.16 -32.37 -3.31
C ASN A 340 29.75 -30.88 -3.33
N ASN A 341 30.17 -30.15 -4.37
CA ASN A 341 29.78 -28.74 -4.56
C ASN A 341 28.30 -28.59 -4.92
N LEU A 342 27.72 -29.57 -5.62
CA LEU A 342 26.31 -29.54 -6.03
C LEU A 342 25.37 -29.70 -4.82
N ILE A 343 25.77 -30.48 -3.81
CA ILE A 343 25.01 -30.66 -2.58
C ILE A 343 24.81 -29.33 -1.84
N LEU A 344 25.86 -28.50 -1.75
CA LEU A 344 25.77 -27.16 -1.15
C LEU A 344 24.82 -26.24 -1.93
N MET A 345 24.72 -26.42 -3.26
CA MET A 345 23.83 -25.63 -4.11
C MET A 345 22.36 -26.04 -3.97
N MET A 346 22.09 -27.30 -3.61
CA MET A 346 20.73 -27.80 -3.38
C MET A 346 20.05 -27.13 -2.18
N SER A 347 20.81 -26.68 -1.16
CA SER A 347 20.25 -25.89 -0.04
C SER A 347 19.67 -24.55 -0.51
N ASN A 348 20.25 -23.94 -1.55
CA ASN A 348 19.67 -22.72 -2.13
C ASN A 348 18.36 -23.02 -2.87
N VAL A 349 18.27 -24.17 -3.58
CA VAL A 349 17.03 -24.61 -4.25
C VAL A 349 15.92 -24.85 -3.22
N GLU A 350 16.24 -25.46 -2.07
CA GLU A 350 15.31 -25.63 -0.96
C GLU A 350 14.77 -24.27 -0.48
N ARG A 351 15.68 -23.33 -0.17
CA ARG A 351 15.31 -21.99 0.31
C ARG A 351 14.43 -21.24 -0.69
N MET A 352 14.78 -21.27 -1.97
CA MET A 352 13.95 -20.65 -3.02
C MET A 352 12.57 -21.31 -3.11
N SER A 353 12.50 -22.64 -3.02
CA SER A 353 11.23 -23.38 -3.11
C SER A 353 10.32 -23.10 -1.91
N THR A 354 10.87 -23.07 -0.69
CA THR A 354 10.10 -22.69 0.51
C THR A 354 9.57 -21.26 0.43
N THR A 355 10.32 -20.34 -0.19
CA THR A 355 9.85 -18.97 -0.44
C THR A 355 8.71 -18.94 -1.46
N LYS A 356 8.81 -19.72 -2.54
CA LYS A 356 7.73 -19.86 -3.53
C LYS A 356 6.46 -20.43 -2.92
N ILE A 357 6.55 -21.45 -2.04
CA ILE A 357 5.40 -21.99 -1.31
C ILE A 357 4.68 -20.88 -0.55
N ARG A 358 5.40 -20.10 0.27
CA ARG A 358 4.80 -18.96 1.00
C ARG A 358 4.11 -17.97 0.07
N ASN A 359 4.74 -17.63 -1.06
CA ASN A 359 4.17 -16.72 -2.04
C ASN A 359 2.86 -17.24 -2.65
N VAL A 360 2.68 -18.57 -2.79
CA VAL A 360 1.40 -19.17 -3.21
C VAL A 360 0.30 -18.87 -2.19
N PHE A 361 0.58 -19.08 -0.89
CA PHE A 361 -0.38 -18.79 0.18
C PHE A 361 -0.68 -17.30 0.32
N GLU A 362 0.31 -16.43 0.14
CA GLU A 362 0.08 -14.98 0.14
C GLU A 362 -0.79 -14.51 -1.03
N ARG A 363 -0.55 -15.05 -2.23
CA ARG A 363 -1.43 -14.79 -3.39
C ARG A 363 -2.83 -15.31 -3.13
N LEU A 364 -2.98 -16.50 -2.57
CA LEU A 364 -4.28 -17.06 -2.22
C LEU A 364 -5.03 -16.17 -1.22
N SER A 365 -4.36 -15.71 -0.16
CA SER A 365 -4.95 -14.79 0.82
C SER A 365 -5.36 -13.46 0.18
N SER A 366 -4.50 -12.88 -0.64
CA SER A 366 -4.79 -11.64 -1.38
C SER A 366 -5.99 -11.83 -2.32
N ASN A 367 -6.01 -12.89 -3.11
CA ASN A 367 -7.10 -13.18 -4.05
C ASN A 367 -8.40 -13.48 -3.30
N ALA A 368 -8.34 -14.20 -2.18
CA ALA A 368 -9.51 -14.47 -1.37
C ALA A 368 -10.13 -13.19 -0.78
N SER A 369 -9.31 -12.17 -0.46
CA SER A 369 -9.81 -10.89 0.05
C SER A 369 -10.67 -10.11 -0.98
N GLN A 370 -10.49 -10.39 -2.28
CA GLN A 370 -11.27 -9.78 -3.37
C GLN A 370 -12.71 -10.29 -3.43
N ILE A 371 -13.10 -11.28 -2.62
CA ILE A 371 -14.49 -11.77 -2.52
C ILE A 371 -15.50 -10.65 -2.24
N THR A 372 -15.07 -9.57 -1.57
CA THR A 372 -15.88 -8.37 -1.33
C THR A 372 -16.22 -7.67 -2.65
N GLU A 373 -15.21 -7.44 -3.48
CA GLU A 373 -15.36 -6.79 -4.79
C GLU A 373 -16.21 -7.66 -5.72
N ASP A 374 -15.98 -8.97 -5.72
CA ASP A 374 -16.75 -9.95 -6.51
C ASP A 374 -18.24 -9.92 -6.11
N ALA A 375 -18.53 -10.00 -4.81
CA ALA A 375 -19.89 -9.96 -4.28
C ALA A 375 -20.59 -8.62 -4.56
N THR A 376 -19.86 -7.50 -4.49
CA THR A 376 -20.40 -6.17 -4.85
C THR A 376 -20.67 -6.04 -6.34
N SER A 377 -19.77 -6.55 -7.19
CA SER A 377 -19.96 -6.60 -8.65
C SER A 377 -21.22 -7.40 -9.01
N TYR A 378 -21.39 -8.58 -8.42
CA TYR A 378 -22.57 -9.41 -8.62
C TYR A 378 -23.86 -8.67 -8.21
N ILE A 379 -23.90 -8.08 -7.01
CA ILE A 379 -25.05 -7.29 -6.54
C ILE A 379 -25.33 -6.12 -7.48
N GLY A 380 -24.30 -5.39 -7.93
CA GLY A 380 -24.44 -4.30 -8.88
C GLY A 380 -25.09 -4.75 -10.19
N GLY A 381 -24.66 -5.89 -10.74
CA GLY A 381 -25.29 -6.51 -11.91
C GLY A 381 -26.75 -6.88 -11.69
N GLN A 382 -27.11 -7.39 -10.51
CA GLN A 382 -28.49 -7.70 -10.16
C GLN A 382 -29.34 -6.43 -9.95
N MET A 383 -28.75 -5.37 -9.41
CA MET A 383 -29.45 -4.12 -9.10
C MET A 383 -29.68 -3.22 -10.32
N ARG A 384 -28.79 -3.24 -11.30
CA ARG A 384 -28.87 -2.39 -12.50
C ARG A 384 -30.25 -2.45 -13.20
N PRO A 385 -30.86 -3.61 -13.49
CA PRO A 385 -32.20 -3.68 -14.06
C PRO A 385 -33.30 -3.02 -13.19
N ILE A 386 -33.15 -3.04 -11.86
CA ILE A 386 -34.11 -2.38 -10.95
C ILE A 386 -33.95 -0.85 -11.06
N PHE A 387 -32.72 -0.37 -11.12
CA PHE A 387 -32.44 1.06 -11.26
C PHE A 387 -32.87 1.59 -12.62
N ASP A 388 -32.62 0.87 -13.70
CA ASP A 388 -33.00 1.27 -15.05
C ASP A 388 -34.53 1.40 -15.17
N ALA A 389 -35.28 0.39 -14.73
CA ALA A 389 -36.74 0.44 -14.69
C ALA A 389 -37.28 1.54 -13.76
N GLY A 390 -36.59 1.82 -12.66
CA GLY A 390 -36.93 2.92 -11.77
C GLY A 390 -36.72 4.29 -12.43
N LEU A 391 -35.68 4.46 -13.24
CA LEU A 391 -35.39 5.73 -13.93
C LEU A 391 -36.46 6.11 -14.96
N GLU A 392 -37.11 5.11 -15.57
CA GLU A 392 -38.25 5.29 -16.49
C GLU A 392 -39.48 5.91 -15.81
N ILE A 393 -39.58 5.86 -14.48
CA ILE A 393 -40.68 6.46 -13.73
C ILE A 393 -40.52 7.99 -13.74
N VAL A 394 -41.37 8.69 -14.49
CA VAL A 394 -41.38 10.15 -14.65
C VAL A 394 -42.68 10.79 -14.13
N GLY A 395 -42.74 12.12 -14.09
CA GLY A 395 -43.93 12.89 -13.71
C GLY A 395 -44.09 13.18 -12.22
N THR A 396 -45.28 13.66 -11.84
CA THR A 396 -45.59 14.09 -10.46
C THR A 396 -45.47 12.93 -9.47
N GLY A 397 -44.74 13.18 -8.38
CA GLY A 397 -44.47 12.18 -7.35
C GLY A 397 -43.48 11.08 -7.76
N SER A 398 -42.79 11.23 -8.89
CA SER A 398 -41.80 10.26 -9.41
C SER A 398 -40.75 9.88 -8.37
N TYR A 399 -40.24 10.82 -7.56
CA TYR A 399 -39.28 10.51 -6.50
C TYR A 399 -39.81 9.45 -5.52
N ALA A 400 -41.01 9.63 -4.96
CA ALA A 400 -41.59 8.66 -4.03
C ALA A 400 -41.88 7.31 -4.71
N LYS A 401 -42.34 7.34 -5.98
CA LYS A 401 -42.57 6.14 -6.78
C LYS A 401 -41.28 5.36 -7.07
N ARG A 402 -40.17 6.05 -7.37
CA ARG A 402 -38.83 5.46 -7.57
C ARG A 402 -38.31 4.79 -6.30
N VAL A 403 -38.44 5.46 -5.16
CA VAL A 403 -38.06 4.88 -3.86
C VAL A 403 -38.88 3.60 -3.60
N ALA A 404 -40.20 3.65 -3.78
CA ALA A 404 -41.05 2.48 -3.59
C ALA A 404 -40.73 1.35 -4.58
N HIS A 405 -40.44 1.68 -5.84
CA HIS A 405 -40.03 0.72 -6.87
C HIS A 405 -38.72 0.02 -6.48
N ASN A 406 -37.68 0.76 -6.10
CA ASN A 406 -36.39 0.21 -5.71
C ASN A 406 -36.51 -0.70 -4.48
N VAL A 407 -37.23 -0.26 -3.45
CA VAL A 407 -37.49 -1.07 -2.25
C VAL A 407 -38.23 -2.35 -2.60
N SER A 408 -39.29 -2.27 -3.41
CA SER A 408 -40.04 -3.46 -3.86
C SER A 408 -39.19 -4.41 -4.71
N GLY A 409 -38.35 -3.86 -5.60
CA GLY A 409 -37.40 -4.62 -6.41
C GLY A 409 -36.40 -5.40 -5.56
N VAL A 410 -35.81 -4.74 -4.55
CA VAL A 410 -34.90 -5.37 -3.58
C VAL A 410 -35.62 -6.43 -2.76
N THR A 411 -36.81 -6.15 -2.22
CA THR A 411 -37.57 -7.14 -1.43
C THR A 411 -37.92 -8.37 -2.26
N ARG A 412 -38.32 -8.19 -3.53
CA ARG A 412 -38.69 -9.31 -4.42
C ARG A 412 -37.48 -10.14 -4.85
N ARG A 413 -36.35 -9.51 -5.14
CA ARG A 413 -35.13 -10.18 -5.62
C ARG A 413 -34.14 -10.53 -4.53
N GLY A 414 -34.35 -10.08 -3.29
CA GLY A 414 -33.44 -10.31 -2.16
C GLY A 414 -33.01 -11.77 -2.01
N PRO A 415 -33.95 -12.75 -1.99
CA PRO A 415 -33.60 -14.15 -1.87
C PRO A 415 -32.71 -14.67 -3.01
N THR A 416 -33.03 -14.31 -4.26
CA THR A 416 -32.25 -14.74 -5.42
C THR A 416 -30.91 -14.02 -5.53
N MET A 417 -30.83 -12.75 -5.13
CA MET A 417 -29.58 -12.01 -5.02
C MET A 417 -28.66 -12.60 -3.95
N GLY A 418 -29.17 -12.85 -2.75
CA GLY A 418 -28.39 -13.44 -1.66
C GLY A 418 -27.88 -14.85 -1.99
N ALA A 419 -28.73 -15.71 -2.56
CA ALA A 419 -28.32 -17.03 -3.02
C ALA A 419 -27.25 -16.95 -4.12
N GLY A 420 -27.43 -16.04 -5.08
CA GLY A 420 -26.48 -15.85 -6.17
C GLY A 420 -25.11 -15.33 -5.70
N VAL A 421 -25.08 -14.37 -4.76
CA VAL A 421 -23.82 -13.89 -4.15
C VAL A 421 -23.10 -15.04 -3.46
N GLN A 422 -23.83 -15.88 -2.71
CA GLN A 422 -23.26 -17.05 -2.05
C GLN A 422 -22.66 -18.04 -3.06
N ASP A 423 -23.41 -18.39 -4.10
CA ASP A 423 -22.98 -19.37 -5.11
C ASP A 423 -21.74 -18.88 -5.87
N GLU A 424 -21.74 -17.61 -6.29
CA GLU A 424 -20.61 -16.98 -6.97
C GLU A 424 -19.37 -16.93 -6.07
N SER A 425 -19.55 -16.46 -4.82
CA SER A 425 -18.47 -16.39 -3.82
C SER A 425 -17.85 -17.76 -3.55
N HIS A 426 -18.68 -18.80 -3.46
CA HIS A 426 -18.21 -20.18 -3.25
C HIS A 426 -17.47 -20.73 -4.47
N ALA A 427 -18.00 -20.51 -5.68
CA ALA A 427 -17.37 -20.94 -6.92
C ALA A 427 -15.97 -20.30 -7.10
N MET A 428 -15.88 -18.98 -6.91
CA MET A 428 -14.63 -18.24 -7.04
C MET A 428 -13.60 -18.63 -5.98
N LEU A 429 -14.04 -18.82 -4.73
CA LEU A 429 -13.13 -19.28 -3.68
C LEU A 429 -12.58 -20.68 -3.97
N LYS A 430 -13.45 -21.60 -4.40
CA LYS A 430 -13.05 -22.96 -4.76
C LYS A 430 -12.07 -22.98 -5.93
N GLU A 431 -12.28 -22.14 -6.94
CA GLU A 431 -11.33 -21.94 -8.03
C GLU A 431 -9.97 -21.45 -7.51
N ARG A 432 -9.96 -20.41 -6.66
CA ARG A 432 -8.74 -19.87 -6.04
C ARG A 432 -7.97 -20.92 -5.24
N LEU A 433 -8.67 -21.74 -4.44
CA LEU A 433 -8.08 -22.84 -3.67
C LEU A 433 -7.46 -23.89 -4.61
N ASN A 434 -8.17 -24.30 -5.66
CA ASN A 434 -7.65 -25.26 -6.63
C ASN A 434 -6.42 -24.74 -7.38
N ASN A 435 -6.42 -23.47 -7.77
CA ASN A 435 -5.28 -22.83 -8.41
C ASN A 435 -4.04 -22.84 -7.49
N ALA A 436 -4.21 -22.56 -6.19
CA ALA A 436 -3.12 -22.65 -5.23
C ALA A 436 -2.52 -24.06 -5.14
N LYS A 437 -3.33 -25.12 -5.16
CA LYS A 437 -2.84 -26.51 -5.17
C LYS A 437 -2.03 -26.84 -6.42
N ILE A 438 -2.49 -26.37 -7.58
CA ILE A 438 -1.78 -26.54 -8.85
C ILE A 438 -0.42 -25.83 -8.77
N GLU A 439 -0.38 -24.62 -8.23
CA GLU A 439 0.85 -23.85 -8.03
C GLU A 439 1.81 -24.53 -7.04
N LEU A 440 1.33 -25.13 -5.95
CA LEU A 440 2.17 -25.90 -5.01
C LEU A 440 2.88 -27.07 -5.71
N ASN A 441 2.14 -27.83 -6.52
CA ASN A 441 2.71 -28.91 -7.32
C ASN A 441 3.68 -28.41 -8.40
N GLN A 442 3.50 -27.19 -8.88
CA GLN A 442 4.43 -26.54 -9.80
C GLN A 442 5.75 -26.20 -9.10
N VAL A 443 5.73 -25.76 -7.83
CA VAL A 443 6.96 -25.50 -7.06
C VAL A 443 7.83 -26.75 -6.96
N VAL A 444 7.23 -27.93 -6.71
CA VAL A 444 7.97 -29.21 -6.66
C VAL A 444 8.66 -29.51 -7.99
N ARG A 445 7.92 -29.37 -9.10
CA ARG A 445 8.45 -29.60 -10.45
C ARG A 445 9.62 -28.68 -10.76
N GLU A 446 9.50 -27.40 -10.41
CA GLU A 446 10.55 -26.41 -10.60
C GLU A 446 11.79 -26.70 -9.74
N ALA A 447 11.60 -27.13 -8.49
CA ALA A 447 12.70 -27.47 -7.59
C ALA A 447 13.51 -28.65 -8.13
N ILE A 448 12.83 -29.73 -8.53
CA ILE A 448 13.48 -30.91 -9.12
C ILE A 448 14.14 -30.57 -10.46
N GLN A 449 13.48 -29.76 -11.29
CA GLN A 449 14.04 -29.33 -12.57
C GLN A 449 15.29 -28.47 -12.39
N SER A 450 15.32 -27.59 -11.38
CA SER A 450 16.51 -26.78 -11.06
C SER A 450 17.70 -27.66 -10.70
N VAL A 451 17.49 -28.71 -9.90
CA VAL A 451 18.56 -29.67 -9.56
C VAL A 451 19.01 -30.46 -10.79
N LYS A 452 18.07 -30.94 -11.62
CA LYS A 452 18.43 -31.62 -12.88
C LYS A 452 19.28 -30.74 -13.79
N GLN A 453 18.95 -29.46 -13.92
CA GLN A 453 19.73 -28.50 -14.71
C GLN A 453 21.14 -28.31 -14.14
N GLN A 454 21.27 -28.16 -12.82
CA GLN A 454 22.58 -28.06 -12.17
C GLN A 454 23.43 -29.33 -12.38
N VAL A 455 22.82 -30.51 -12.22
CA VAL A 455 23.48 -31.81 -12.46
C VAL A 455 23.92 -31.92 -13.92
N SER A 456 23.02 -31.62 -14.86
CA SER A 456 23.29 -31.71 -16.29
C SER A 456 24.42 -30.75 -16.71
N LEU A 457 24.42 -29.51 -16.19
CA LEU A 457 25.50 -28.55 -16.42
C LEU A 457 26.83 -29.02 -15.81
N LEU A 458 26.82 -29.65 -14.63
CA LEU A 458 28.03 -30.23 -14.04
C LEU A 458 28.59 -31.34 -14.92
N ILE A 459 27.73 -32.26 -15.37
CA ILE A 459 28.12 -33.37 -16.25
C ILE A 459 28.66 -32.84 -17.58
N ASP A 460 27.97 -31.87 -18.19
CA ASP A 460 28.42 -31.22 -19.43
C ASP A 460 29.81 -30.61 -19.27
N ASN A 461 30.09 -30.00 -18.12
CA ASN A 461 31.43 -29.46 -17.82
C ASN A 461 32.50 -30.52 -17.60
N LEU A 462 32.15 -31.67 -17.05
CA LEU A 462 33.10 -32.74 -16.75
C LEU A 462 33.40 -33.64 -17.95
N MET A 463 32.44 -33.87 -18.85
CA MET A 463 32.53 -34.94 -19.85
C MET A 463 32.46 -34.47 -21.30
N ASP A 464 31.56 -33.54 -21.63
CA ASP A 464 31.27 -33.17 -23.02
C ASP A 464 31.99 -31.89 -23.49
N ASN A 465 32.81 -31.29 -22.61
CA ASN A 465 33.25 -29.91 -22.74
C ASN A 465 34.65 -29.69 -23.34
N CYS A 466 35.14 -30.58 -24.19
CA CYS A 466 36.27 -30.30 -25.09
C CYS A 466 35.80 -30.09 -26.54
N PRO A 467 35.89 -28.87 -27.09
CA PRO A 467 35.75 -28.66 -28.54
C PRO A 467 36.78 -29.52 -29.27
N ALA A 468 36.38 -30.19 -30.36
CA ALA A 468 37.31 -30.93 -31.22
C ALA A 468 38.36 -30.01 -31.88
N ASP A 469 38.05 -28.72 -32.00
CA ASP A 469 38.95 -27.69 -32.49
C ASP A 469 39.77 -27.07 -31.36
N ASN A 470 41.10 -27.13 -31.50
CA ASN A 470 42.06 -26.55 -30.57
C ASN A 470 41.86 -25.03 -30.39
N ALA A 471 41.45 -24.29 -31.42
CA ALA A 471 41.23 -22.84 -31.32
C ALA A 471 40.04 -22.51 -30.40
N LEU A 472 38.93 -23.25 -30.54
CA LEU A 472 37.77 -23.13 -29.66
C LEU A 472 38.07 -23.59 -28.23
N LYS A 473 38.91 -24.63 -28.06
CA LYS A 473 39.37 -25.08 -26.74
C LYS A 473 40.13 -23.97 -26.00
N VAL A 474 41.02 -23.26 -26.69
CA VAL A 474 41.77 -22.12 -26.14
C VAL A 474 40.84 -20.95 -25.78
N GLN A 475 39.92 -20.56 -26.66
CA GLN A 475 38.96 -19.48 -26.38
C GLN A 475 38.09 -19.78 -25.17
N LYS A 476 37.64 -21.03 -25.04
CA LYS A 476 36.85 -21.47 -23.90
C LYS A 476 37.64 -21.43 -22.58
N ILE A 477 38.87 -21.93 -22.58
CA ILE A 477 39.73 -21.89 -21.39
C ILE A 477 39.93 -20.44 -20.94
N GLU A 478 40.15 -19.54 -21.90
CA GLU A 478 40.30 -18.12 -21.63
C GLU A 478 39.00 -17.50 -21.06
N LEU A 479 37.83 -17.85 -21.61
CA LEU A 479 36.54 -17.41 -21.08
C LEU A 479 36.31 -17.93 -19.65
N GLN A 480 36.57 -19.21 -19.38
CA GLN A 480 36.46 -19.79 -18.03
C GLN A 480 37.41 -19.09 -17.05
N ARG A 481 38.63 -18.75 -17.49
CA ARG A 481 39.59 -17.98 -16.69
C ARG A 481 39.05 -16.59 -16.36
N GLN A 482 38.49 -15.87 -17.34
CA GLN A 482 37.89 -14.55 -17.14
C GLN A 482 36.70 -14.62 -16.17
N ILE A 483 35.81 -15.61 -16.32
CA ILE A 483 34.69 -15.82 -15.41
C ILE A 483 35.19 -16.05 -13.98
N ARG A 484 36.25 -16.86 -13.78
CA ARG A 484 36.82 -17.07 -12.44
C ARG A 484 37.40 -15.80 -11.83
N VAL A 485 38.05 -14.96 -12.62
CA VAL A 485 38.56 -13.66 -12.14
C VAL A 485 37.39 -12.83 -11.63
N HIS A 486 36.34 -12.67 -12.42
CA HIS A 486 35.16 -11.90 -12.01
C HIS A 486 34.40 -12.51 -10.83
N LEU A 487 34.28 -13.85 -10.75
CA LEU A 487 33.71 -14.52 -9.58
C LEU A 487 34.54 -14.26 -8.32
N GLY A 488 35.87 -14.34 -8.43
CA GLY A 488 36.77 -14.04 -7.31
C GLY A 488 36.70 -12.59 -6.85
N GLU A 489 36.65 -11.65 -7.79
CA GLU A 489 36.43 -10.21 -7.49
C GLU A 489 35.11 -10.00 -6.75
N TRP A 490 34.05 -10.65 -7.21
CA TRP A 490 32.72 -10.53 -6.61
C TRP A 490 32.65 -11.15 -5.22
N GLU A 491 33.22 -12.34 -5.02
CA GLU A 491 33.32 -13.01 -3.71
C GLU A 491 34.13 -12.18 -2.70
N GLN A 492 35.24 -11.57 -3.14
CA GLN A 492 36.04 -10.68 -2.30
C GLN A 492 35.27 -9.41 -1.92
N ALA A 493 34.60 -8.77 -2.88
CA ALA A 493 33.79 -7.58 -2.60
C ALA A 493 32.66 -7.89 -1.59
N TRP A 494 32.06 -9.09 -1.69
CA TRP A 494 31.03 -9.54 -0.76
C TRP A 494 31.58 -9.78 0.65
N GLN A 495 32.73 -10.44 0.80
CA GLN A 495 33.35 -10.72 2.11
C GLN A 495 33.93 -9.47 2.80
N GLN A 496 34.38 -8.47 2.04
CA GLN A 496 34.90 -7.22 2.60
C GLN A 496 33.80 -6.37 3.26
N GLN A 497 32.54 -6.52 2.85
CA GLN A 497 31.41 -5.86 3.54
C GLN A 497 31.05 -6.52 4.89
N GLU A 498 31.30 -7.81 5.07
CA GLU A 498 31.04 -8.50 6.35
C GLU A 498 32.10 -8.21 7.43
N THR A 499 33.31 -7.84 7.01
CA THR A 499 34.46 -7.59 7.91
C THR A 499 34.79 -6.11 8.09
N GLY A 500 34.32 -5.24 7.20
CA GLY A 500 34.52 -3.80 7.27
C GLY A 500 33.42 -3.08 8.05
N GLN A 501 33.67 -2.87 9.35
CA GLN A 501 32.97 -1.93 10.24
C GLN A 501 31.46 -2.13 10.39
N GLY A 502 31.02 -2.20 11.65
CA GLY A 502 29.66 -1.86 12.01
C GLY A 502 29.34 -0.48 11.46
N VAL A 503 28.67 -0.44 10.31
CA VAL A 503 27.82 0.68 9.95
C VAL A 503 26.80 0.70 11.06
N THR A 504 27.01 1.58 12.05
CA THR A 504 25.91 2.12 12.83
C THR A 504 24.92 2.60 11.78
N ASN A 505 23.93 1.78 11.44
CA ASN A 505 22.78 2.22 10.68
C ASN A 505 22.15 3.32 11.54
N PRO A 506 22.22 4.63 11.20
CA PRO A 506 21.03 5.40 11.48
C PRO A 506 19.94 4.67 10.69
N GLY A 507 18.81 4.36 11.34
CA GLY A 507 17.70 3.67 10.69
C GLY A 507 17.44 4.26 9.31
N PRO A 508 16.92 3.47 8.35
CA PRO A 508 16.92 3.81 6.93
C PRO A 508 16.52 5.27 6.76
N ASN A 509 17.48 6.10 6.36
CA ASN A 509 17.17 7.44 5.95
C ASN A 509 16.12 7.27 4.86
N PRO A 510 14.94 7.91 4.98
CA PRO A 510 13.98 7.85 3.91
C PRO A 510 14.70 8.28 2.63
N PRO A 511 14.42 7.65 1.47
CA PRO A 511 14.98 8.13 0.22
C PRO A 511 14.71 9.62 0.20
N GLN A 512 15.78 10.42 0.18
CA GLN A 512 15.65 11.81 -0.20
C GLN A 512 15.01 11.73 -1.57
N LEU A 513 13.71 12.03 -1.65
CA LEU A 513 13.07 12.39 -2.88
C LEU A 513 13.90 13.57 -3.38
N GLU A 514 14.88 13.28 -4.23
CA GLU A 514 15.40 14.26 -5.15
C GLU A 514 14.16 14.85 -5.77
N ALA A 515 13.95 16.14 -5.53
CA ALA A 515 12.89 16.88 -6.18
C ALA A 515 12.96 16.51 -7.65
N VAL A 516 11.92 15.84 -8.15
CA VAL A 516 11.75 15.60 -9.58
C VAL A 516 11.68 16.98 -10.20
N LYS A 517 12.84 17.52 -10.58
CA LYS A 517 12.96 18.67 -11.47
C LYS A 517 12.59 18.13 -12.84
N GLY A 518 11.32 18.29 -13.18
CA GLY A 518 10.78 17.83 -14.46
C GLY A 518 9.28 17.56 -14.48
N LEU A 519 8.50 18.24 -13.63
CA LEU A 519 7.04 18.36 -13.78
C LEU A 519 6.63 19.84 -13.72
N ASP A 520 7.39 20.68 -14.42
CA ASP A 520 6.83 21.88 -15.03
C ASP A 520 6.52 21.48 -16.48
N GLU A 521 5.32 21.83 -16.95
CA GLU A 521 4.68 21.43 -18.24
C GLU A 521 3.77 20.19 -18.20
N ILE A 522 2.73 20.24 -17.36
CA ILE A 522 1.39 19.94 -17.86
C ILE A 522 0.63 21.25 -17.73
N GLY A 523 0.57 21.99 -18.84
CA GLY A 523 -0.05 23.29 -18.90
C GLY A 523 -1.53 23.21 -18.52
N ASP A 524 -1.91 24.05 -17.56
CA ASP A 524 -3.21 24.68 -17.57
C ASP A 524 -3.38 25.37 -18.94
N SER A 525 -4.28 24.84 -19.75
CA SER A 525 -4.81 25.48 -20.94
C SER A 525 -6.30 25.66 -20.70
N ASP A 526 -6.63 26.62 -19.84
CA ASP A 526 -7.83 27.43 -20.05
C ASP A 526 -7.60 28.22 -21.34
N ASP A 527 -8.21 27.79 -22.44
CA ASP A 527 -8.37 28.62 -23.63
C ASP A 527 -9.86 28.78 -23.91
N ASP A 528 -10.40 29.86 -23.34
CA ASP A 528 -11.59 30.54 -23.84
C ASP A 528 -11.26 31.08 -25.24
N SER A 529 -11.66 30.35 -26.28
CA SER A 529 -11.81 30.94 -27.61
C SER A 529 -13.29 30.97 -27.98
N GLU A 530 -13.94 32.09 -27.62
CA GLU A 530 -14.96 32.67 -28.48
C GLU A 530 -14.31 32.94 -29.85
N ASP A 531 -14.83 32.36 -30.92
CA ASP A 531 -15.05 33.12 -32.15
C ASP A 531 -16.01 32.41 -33.12
N ASN A 532 -17.07 33.16 -33.41
CA ASN A 532 -17.88 33.19 -34.62
C ASN A 532 -17.34 32.44 -35.84
N LEU A 533 -18.17 31.56 -36.43
CA LEU A 533 -18.30 31.46 -37.88
C LEU A 533 -19.77 31.16 -38.24
N ASP A 534 -20.46 32.24 -38.59
CA ASP A 534 -21.40 32.40 -39.70
C ASP A 534 -22.26 31.20 -40.16
N ASP A 535 -23.56 31.36 -39.93
CA ASP A 535 -24.62 30.96 -40.87
C ASP A 535 -24.32 31.57 -42.25
N PRO A 536 -24.56 30.85 -43.38
CA PRO A 536 -25.75 31.27 -44.11
C PRO A 536 -26.46 30.20 -45.00
N PHE A 537 -27.73 30.51 -45.28
CA PHE A 537 -28.63 30.04 -46.36
C PHE A 537 -29.33 28.69 -46.16
N GLU A 538 -30.64 28.52 -46.39
CA GLU A 538 -31.80 29.40 -46.60
C GLU A 538 -33.01 28.44 -46.72
N ILE A 539 -34.09 28.76 -46.02
CA ILE A 539 -35.47 28.87 -46.53
C ILE A 539 -35.94 27.87 -47.60
N PHE A 540 -36.99 27.11 -47.25
CA PHE A 540 -38.23 26.75 -47.99
C PHE A 540 -38.79 25.53 -47.24
N GLU A 541 -40.05 25.40 -46.82
CA GLU A 541 -41.27 26.16 -47.04
C GLU A 541 -42.30 25.64 -46.02
N ASN A 542 -43.30 26.47 -45.74
CA ASN A 542 -44.44 26.18 -44.88
C ASN A 542 -45.48 25.29 -45.60
N ASP A 543 -46.51 24.92 -44.83
CA ASP A 543 -47.80 24.35 -45.20
C ASP A 543 -47.82 22.82 -45.41
N SER A 544 -48.76 22.03 -44.87
CA SER A 544 -50.13 22.32 -44.42
C SER A 544 -50.67 21.15 -43.58
N MET A 545 -51.67 21.47 -42.73
CA MET A 545 -52.80 20.64 -42.27
C MET A 545 -52.84 19.15 -42.64
N GLU A 546 -52.88 18.27 -41.63
CA GLU A 546 -54.10 17.60 -41.12
C GLU A 546 -53.81 16.89 -39.78
#